data_AF-A0A967W240-F1
#
_entry.id   AF-A0A967W240-F1
#
_cell.length_a   1.000
_cell.length_b   1.000
_cell.length_c   1.000
_cell.angle_alpha   90.00
_cell.angle_beta   90.00
_cell.angle_gamma   90.00
#
_symmetry.space_group_name_H-M   'P 1'
#
loop_
_entity.id
_entity.type
_entity.pdbx_description
1 polymer ?
#
loop_
_entity_poly.entity_id
_entity_poly.type
_entity_poly.pdbx_seq_one_letter_code
_entity_poly.pdbx_strand_id
1 'polypeptide(L)'
;DNTEIIDCFIYAGSAQISIAGISISEVTDGVSLKNNFVYGKFNNAPLHIFTEISTNLNIVDNIFHNVESTKYAVLVTSASTGNFSDNRLYADGASTTLDPGSLKCTGNLAVNSIDSGGYTIPVDSTPEPIGSVFWVKKTVVSNTILTASPVDISGVATGELNVEAVTLKTDATGLAGGTNFQLKSDNARGNPIFAEETVANLGANVTLDMETFSAAAFKTVIENGKKLQVQSTVGDCTGTGEIDIYIKFSRVTAGATISVL
;
A
#
# COMPACT_ATOMS: atom_id res chain seq x y z
N ASP A 1 -18.20 9.11 34.54
CA ASP A 1 -17.10 9.34 35.51
C ASP A 1 -16.33 10.60 35.11
N ASN A 2 -15.45 11.09 35.98
CA ASN A 2 -14.58 12.25 35.69
C ASN A 2 -13.14 11.87 36.05
N THR A 3 -12.69 10.72 35.56
CA THR A 3 -11.36 10.21 35.85
C THR A 3 -10.36 10.90 34.94
N GLU A 4 -9.29 11.44 35.54
CA GLU A 4 -8.22 12.13 34.82
C GLU A 4 -6.87 11.44 35.08
N ILE A 5 -6.14 11.14 34.00
CA ILE A 5 -4.74 10.72 34.04
C ILE A 5 -3.98 11.73 33.19
N ILE A 6 -3.18 12.58 33.85
CA ILE A 6 -2.54 13.73 33.22
C ILE A 6 -1.07 13.77 33.62
N ASP A 7 -0.19 14.11 32.68
CA ASP A 7 1.25 14.30 32.89
C ASP A 7 1.96 13.09 33.52
N CYS A 8 1.44 11.88 33.28
CA CYS A 8 2.00 10.66 33.86
C CYS A 8 3.04 10.01 32.93
N PHE A 9 4.08 9.42 33.53
CA PHE A 9 4.99 8.50 32.86
C PHE A 9 4.73 7.07 33.33
N ILE A 10 4.27 6.21 32.42
CA ILE A 10 3.90 4.82 32.69
C ILE A 10 4.86 3.91 31.94
N TYR A 11 5.58 3.06 32.68
CA TYR A 11 6.63 2.22 32.13
C TYR A 11 6.37 0.74 32.44
N ALA A 12 6.40 -0.10 31.40
CA ALA A 12 6.41 -1.56 31.53
C ALA A 12 7.75 -2.11 30.98
N GLY A 13 8.56 -2.67 31.88
CA GLY A 13 9.88 -3.22 31.54
C GLY A 13 9.82 -4.40 30.57
N SER A 14 10.92 -4.65 29.88
CA SER A 14 11.01 -5.60 28.76
C SER A 14 10.86 -7.10 29.12
N ALA A 15 10.86 -7.46 30.41
CA ALA A 15 10.82 -8.85 30.87
C ALA A 15 9.40 -9.40 31.13
N GLN A 16 8.38 -8.54 31.18
CA GLN A 16 6.99 -8.96 31.39
C GLN A 16 6.08 -8.34 30.34
N ILE A 17 5.31 -9.19 29.67
CA ILE A 17 4.30 -8.73 28.71
C ILE A 17 3.06 -8.35 29.51
N SER A 18 2.95 -7.08 29.89
CA SER A 18 1.71 -6.53 30.43
C SER A 18 0.63 -6.53 29.34
N ILE A 19 -0.64 -6.68 29.72
CA ILE A 19 -1.73 -6.59 28.74
C ILE A 19 -1.82 -5.17 28.17
N ALA A 20 -1.78 -4.16 29.03
CA ALA A 20 -1.76 -2.74 28.68
C ALA A 20 -1.06 -1.90 29.77
N GLY A 21 -0.73 -0.65 29.44
CA GLY A 21 -0.26 0.36 30.40
C GLY A 21 -1.41 1.10 31.06
N ILE A 22 -2.40 1.51 30.25
CA ILE A 22 -3.68 2.04 30.68
C ILE A 22 -4.78 1.15 30.10
N SER A 23 -5.70 0.70 30.95
CA SER A 23 -6.87 -0.08 30.56
C SER A 23 -8.17 0.59 30.99
N ILE A 24 -9.13 0.68 30.08
CA ILE A 24 -10.52 1.03 30.39
C ILE A 24 -11.36 -0.22 30.10
N SER A 25 -11.82 -0.89 31.15
CA SER A 25 -12.41 -2.24 31.07
C SER A 25 -13.88 -2.32 31.46
N GLU A 26 -14.48 -1.21 31.85
CA GLU A 26 -15.88 -1.12 32.27
C GLU A 26 -16.58 -0.01 31.50
N VAL A 27 -17.91 0.01 31.52
CA VAL A 27 -18.67 1.14 31.00
C VAL A 27 -18.27 2.38 31.78
N THR A 28 -17.71 3.37 31.09
CA THR A 28 -17.20 4.57 31.72
C THR A 28 -17.55 5.77 30.85
N ASP A 29 -17.82 6.90 31.49
CA ASP A 29 -18.06 8.17 30.80
C ASP A 29 -16.99 9.18 31.22
N GLY A 30 -16.59 10.11 30.35
CA GLY A 30 -15.83 11.30 30.73
C GLY A 30 -14.38 11.08 31.19
N VAL A 31 -13.72 10.01 30.75
CA VAL A 31 -12.28 9.78 31.05
C VAL A 31 -11.41 10.71 30.21
N SER A 32 -10.47 11.39 30.87
CA SER A 32 -9.49 12.26 30.25
C SER A 32 -8.07 11.71 30.42
N LEU A 33 -7.39 11.44 29.30
CA LEU A 33 -5.98 11.05 29.25
C LEU A 33 -5.21 12.15 28.50
N LYS A 34 -4.39 12.93 29.21
CA LYS A 34 -3.70 14.09 28.60
C LYS A 34 -2.20 14.11 28.89
N ASN A 35 -1.40 14.38 27.87
CA ASN A 35 0.04 14.58 28.00
C ASN A 35 0.77 13.45 28.78
N ASN A 36 0.30 12.21 28.64
CA ASN A 36 0.95 11.06 29.26
C ASN A 36 1.99 10.47 28.31
N PHE A 37 3.01 9.83 28.87
CA PHE A 37 3.96 9.01 28.13
C PHE A 37 3.91 7.57 28.63
N VAL A 38 3.39 6.67 27.80
CA VAL A 38 3.27 5.23 28.10
C VAL A 38 4.23 4.46 27.19
N TYR A 39 5.17 3.75 27.80
CA TYR A 39 6.22 3.03 27.10
C TYR A 39 6.40 1.62 27.65
N GLY A 40 6.55 0.63 26.77
CA GLY A 40 6.90 -0.71 27.20
C GLY A 40 6.53 -1.79 26.20
N LYS A 41 6.71 -3.05 26.62
CA LYS A 41 6.35 -4.24 25.85
C LYS A 41 4.95 -4.71 26.29
N PHE A 42 3.94 -4.51 25.44
CA PHE A 42 2.54 -4.85 25.77
C PHE A 42 1.98 -5.91 24.81
N ASN A 43 1.20 -6.86 25.33
CA ASN A 43 0.60 -7.93 24.50
C ASN A 43 -0.48 -7.40 23.55
N ASN A 44 -1.15 -6.33 23.98
CA ASN A 44 -2.20 -5.68 23.20
C ASN A 44 -1.72 -4.29 22.79
N ALA A 45 -1.71 -3.35 23.74
CA ALA A 45 -1.34 -1.97 23.51
C ALA A 45 -1.03 -1.21 24.80
N PRO A 46 -0.18 -0.16 24.76
CA PRO A 46 -0.03 0.83 25.81
C PRO A 46 -1.35 1.38 26.34
N LEU A 47 -2.30 1.71 25.45
CA LEU A 47 -3.69 2.02 25.79
C LEU A 47 -4.61 0.97 25.18
N HIS A 48 -5.38 0.29 26.02
CA HIS A 48 -6.38 -0.68 25.59
C HIS A 48 -7.75 -0.35 26.19
N ILE A 49 -8.72 -0.05 25.32
CA ILE A 49 -10.12 0.10 25.67
C ILE A 49 -10.82 -1.21 25.29
N PHE A 50 -11.27 -1.94 26.30
CA PHE A 50 -11.87 -3.26 26.15
C PHE A 50 -13.30 -3.15 25.60
N THR A 51 -14.01 -4.29 25.55
CA THR A 51 -15.30 -4.48 24.87
C THR A 51 -16.45 -3.62 25.40
N GLU A 52 -16.32 -3.02 26.58
CA GLU A 52 -17.35 -2.16 27.14
C GLU A 52 -17.36 -0.77 26.49
N ILE A 53 -18.56 -0.22 26.29
CA ILE A 53 -18.75 1.08 25.66
C ILE A 53 -18.30 2.18 26.64
N SER A 54 -17.30 2.96 26.24
CA SER A 54 -16.92 4.18 26.94
C SER A 54 -17.32 5.42 26.13
N THR A 55 -17.86 6.44 26.78
CA THR A 55 -18.32 7.67 26.12
C THR A 55 -17.57 8.89 26.62
N ASN A 56 -17.60 9.96 25.81
CA ASN A 56 -16.98 11.25 26.13
C ASN A 56 -15.49 11.13 26.54
N LEU A 57 -14.78 10.18 25.90
CA LEU A 57 -13.35 10.05 26.11
C LEU A 57 -12.62 11.28 25.57
N ASN A 58 -11.58 11.72 26.27
CA ASN A 58 -10.74 12.82 25.84
C ASN A 58 -9.26 12.44 25.95
N ILE A 59 -8.71 11.93 24.86
CA ILE A 59 -7.36 11.36 24.79
C ILE A 59 -6.51 12.26 23.89
N VAL A 60 -5.73 13.15 24.50
CA VAL A 60 -5.07 14.25 23.79
C VAL A 60 -3.60 14.40 24.17
N ASP A 61 -2.74 14.70 23.20
CA ASP A 61 -1.31 15.01 23.40
C ASP A 61 -0.50 13.89 24.08
N ASN A 62 -0.93 12.63 24.01
CA ASN A 62 -0.20 11.52 24.64
C ASN A 62 0.85 10.92 23.70
N ILE A 63 1.82 10.24 24.29
CA ILE A 63 2.78 9.38 23.59
C ILE A 63 2.54 7.94 24.02
N PHE A 64 2.16 7.07 23.07
CA PHE A 64 1.96 5.64 23.29
C PHE A 64 3.00 4.88 22.48
N HIS A 65 3.89 4.13 23.14
CA HIS A 65 4.95 3.37 22.48
C HIS A 65 4.92 1.91 22.91
N ASN A 66 4.53 1.04 21.98
CA ASN A 66 4.67 -0.39 22.14
C ASN A 66 5.94 -0.88 21.45
N VAL A 67 6.89 -1.41 22.21
CA VAL A 67 8.10 -2.00 21.63
C VAL A 67 7.90 -3.44 21.16
N GLU A 68 6.72 -4.02 21.39
CA GLU A 68 6.39 -5.35 20.90
C GLU A 68 6.01 -5.32 19.42
N SER A 69 6.71 -6.11 18.61
CA SER A 69 6.38 -6.28 17.20
C SER A 69 4.96 -6.83 17.03
N THR A 70 4.27 -6.38 15.99
CA THR A 70 2.94 -6.77 15.52
C THR A 70 1.79 -6.37 16.43
N LYS A 71 2.05 -5.52 17.42
CA LYS A 71 1.08 -5.11 18.44
C LYS A 71 0.68 -3.65 18.32
N TYR A 72 -0.46 -3.34 18.92
CA TYR A 72 -1.05 -2.04 18.79
C TYR A 72 -0.33 -0.98 19.63
N ALA A 73 -0.24 0.27 19.18
CA ALA A 73 0.09 1.39 20.07
C ALA A 73 -1.16 1.83 20.86
N VAL A 74 -2.33 1.81 20.20
CA VAL A 74 -3.64 1.99 20.82
C VAL A 74 -4.63 1.00 20.20
N LEU A 75 -5.37 0.31 21.07
CA LEU A 75 -6.39 -0.65 20.67
C LEU A 75 -7.73 -0.28 21.32
N VAL A 76 -8.76 -0.05 20.51
CA VAL A 76 -10.12 0.23 20.96
C VAL A 76 -11.05 -0.84 20.40
N THR A 77 -11.37 -1.83 21.23
CA THR A 77 -12.19 -3.00 20.81
C THR A 77 -13.70 -2.77 20.94
N SER A 78 -14.12 -1.68 21.57
CA SER A 78 -15.53 -1.30 21.73
C SER A 78 -15.96 -0.15 20.85
N ALA A 79 -17.28 0.08 20.78
CA ALA A 79 -17.88 1.24 20.13
C ALA A 79 -17.73 2.52 20.98
N SER A 80 -16.53 2.78 21.49
CA SER A 80 -16.26 3.94 22.35
C SER A 80 -16.28 5.25 21.57
N THR A 81 -16.80 6.31 22.18
CA THR A 81 -16.92 7.64 21.56
C THR A 81 -16.15 8.69 22.34
N GLY A 82 -15.71 9.73 21.64
CA GLY A 82 -14.89 10.78 22.23
C GLY A 82 -13.94 11.42 21.24
N ASN A 83 -13.03 12.24 21.78
CA ASN A 83 -11.96 12.88 21.06
C ASN A 83 -10.64 12.13 21.28
N PHE A 84 -9.96 11.81 20.19
CA PHE A 84 -8.63 11.23 20.17
C PHE A 84 -7.75 12.10 19.25
N SER A 85 -7.03 13.06 19.82
CA SER A 85 -6.31 14.05 19.01
C SER A 85 -4.88 14.33 19.42
N ASP A 86 -4.05 14.67 18.44
CA ASP A 86 -2.69 15.17 18.64
C ASP A 86 -1.76 14.20 19.41
N ASN A 87 -2.08 12.90 19.40
CA ASN A 87 -1.26 11.86 20.03
C ASN A 87 -0.14 11.40 19.09
N ARG A 88 0.99 10.92 19.66
CA ARG A 88 2.07 10.24 18.92
C ARG A 88 2.09 8.75 19.26
N LEU A 89 1.98 7.92 18.25
CA LEU A 89 1.78 6.48 18.37
C LEU A 89 2.96 5.75 17.74
N TYR A 90 3.68 4.96 18.54
CA TYR A 90 4.85 4.20 18.09
C TYR A 90 4.53 2.70 18.09
N ALA A 91 4.53 2.13 16.89
CA ALA A 91 4.37 0.71 16.60
C ALA A 91 5.20 0.34 15.36
N ASP A 92 5.28 -0.95 15.04
CA ASP A 92 6.11 -1.46 13.95
C ASP A 92 5.49 -1.30 12.55
N GLY A 93 4.21 -0.94 12.45
CA GLY A 93 3.54 -0.70 11.17
C GLY A 93 2.27 0.13 11.27
N ALA A 94 1.83 0.69 10.14
CA ALA A 94 0.63 1.53 10.08
C ALA A 94 -0.65 0.81 10.51
N SER A 95 -0.82 -0.44 10.05
CA SER A 95 -1.98 -1.27 10.38
C SER A 95 -2.06 -1.66 11.85
N THR A 96 -0.94 -1.59 12.58
CA THR A 96 -0.86 -1.86 14.01
C THR A 96 -0.78 -0.57 14.82
N THR A 97 -0.79 0.62 14.23
CA THR A 97 -0.57 1.82 15.06
C THR A 97 -1.83 2.27 15.82
N LEU A 98 -2.99 2.30 15.16
CA LEU A 98 -4.24 2.75 15.76
C LEU A 98 -5.42 1.91 15.26
N ASP A 99 -6.11 1.26 16.18
CA ASP A 99 -7.50 0.86 15.98
C ASP A 99 -8.38 1.84 16.77
N PRO A 100 -9.02 2.82 16.12
CA PRO A 100 -9.70 3.90 16.82
C PRO A 100 -11.10 3.52 17.31
N GLY A 101 -11.63 2.37 16.90
CA GLY A 101 -13.06 2.04 17.08
C GLY A 101 -13.94 3.15 16.49
N SER A 102 -14.74 3.80 17.35
CA SER A 102 -15.66 4.89 16.98
C SER A 102 -15.21 6.28 17.44
N LEU A 103 -13.93 6.46 17.81
CA LEU A 103 -13.39 7.74 18.26
C LEU A 103 -13.25 8.74 17.10
N LYS A 104 -13.53 10.02 17.38
CA LYS A 104 -13.16 11.11 16.48
C LYS A 104 -11.64 11.29 16.55
N CYS A 105 -10.95 11.00 15.44
CA CYS A 105 -9.49 11.09 15.38
C CYS A 105 -9.04 12.31 14.57
N THR A 106 -8.19 13.17 15.14
CA THR A 106 -7.67 14.38 14.46
C THR A 106 -6.21 14.64 14.85
N GLY A 107 -5.32 14.94 13.90
CA GLY A 107 -3.96 15.40 14.22
C GLY A 107 -3.01 14.37 14.85
N ASN A 108 -3.41 13.09 14.96
CA ASN A 108 -2.53 12.06 15.51
C ASN A 108 -1.44 11.67 14.50
N LEU A 109 -0.28 11.28 15.01
CA LEU A 109 0.85 10.83 14.21
C LEU A 109 1.23 9.40 14.58
N ALA A 110 1.37 8.55 13.56
CA ALA A 110 2.02 7.26 13.64
C ALA A 110 3.51 7.41 13.33
N VAL A 111 4.35 6.77 14.14
CA VAL A 111 5.81 6.85 14.06
C VAL A 111 6.39 5.45 14.11
N ASN A 112 7.12 5.04 13.07
CA ASN A 112 7.67 3.68 12.96
C ASN A 112 9.09 3.54 13.51
N SER A 113 9.78 4.64 13.81
CA SER A 113 11.06 4.64 14.48
C SER A 113 11.27 5.95 15.24
N ILE A 114 12.07 5.92 16.32
CA ILE A 114 12.30 7.11 17.15
C ILE A 114 12.97 8.28 16.40
N ASP A 115 13.63 7.97 15.28
CA ASP A 115 14.37 8.88 14.41
C ASP A 115 13.63 9.23 13.10
N SER A 116 12.40 8.75 12.90
CA SER A 116 11.60 9.10 11.72
C SER A 116 10.60 10.24 12.01
N GLY A 117 10.25 10.96 10.95
CA GLY A 117 9.05 11.82 10.99
C GLY A 117 7.80 10.96 11.09
N GLY A 118 6.83 11.39 11.89
CA GLY A 118 5.52 10.74 11.93
C GLY A 118 4.67 11.04 10.69
N TYR A 119 3.72 10.16 10.38
CA TYR A 119 2.68 10.38 9.38
C TYR A 119 1.30 10.39 10.03
N THR A 120 0.35 11.13 9.44
CA THR A 120 -0.99 11.29 10.02
C THR A 120 -1.76 9.97 10.12
N ILE A 121 -2.44 9.76 11.25
CA ILE A 121 -3.32 8.61 11.49
C ILE A 121 -4.68 9.03 12.10
N PRO A 122 -5.83 8.38 11.79
CA PRO A 122 -6.02 7.33 10.80
C PRO A 122 -5.49 7.77 9.44
N VAL A 123 -4.76 6.86 8.78
CA VAL A 123 -4.36 7.09 7.40
C VAL A 123 -5.66 7.26 6.66
N ASP A 124 -5.85 8.41 6.01
CA ASP A 124 -7.09 8.69 5.31
C ASP A 124 -7.27 7.58 4.27
N SER A 125 -8.14 6.63 4.59
CA SER A 125 -8.40 5.50 3.72
C SER A 125 -9.34 5.93 2.59
N THR A 126 -9.55 7.24 2.38
CA THR A 126 -10.19 7.74 1.17
C THR A 126 -9.50 7.07 0.00
N PRO A 127 -10.22 6.17 -0.70
CA PRO A 127 -9.64 5.50 -1.84
C PRO A 127 -9.16 6.56 -2.82
N GLU A 128 -7.97 6.36 -3.38
CA GLU A 128 -7.42 7.27 -4.40
C GLU A 128 -8.48 7.62 -5.44
N PRO A 129 -8.73 8.91 -5.72
CA PRO A 129 -9.93 9.33 -6.43
C PRO A 129 -9.94 8.80 -7.87
N ILE A 130 -11.13 8.64 -8.44
CA ILE A 130 -11.31 8.35 -9.87
C ILE A 130 -10.59 9.44 -10.68
N GLY A 131 -9.86 9.03 -11.72
CA GLY A 131 -9.05 9.91 -12.56
C GLY A 131 -7.65 10.24 -12.02
N SER A 132 -7.33 9.88 -10.76
CA SER A 132 -5.94 9.94 -10.29
C SER A 132 -5.04 9.01 -11.10
N VAL A 133 -3.79 9.41 -11.29
CA VAL A 133 -2.82 8.69 -12.12
C VAL A 133 -1.67 8.13 -11.30
N PHE A 134 -1.14 6.99 -11.72
CA PHE A 134 0.08 6.41 -11.17
C PHE A 134 0.86 5.64 -12.24
N TRP A 135 2.13 5.37 -11.95
CA TRP A 135 3.01 4.61 -12.83
C TRP A 135 3.41 3.31 -12.15
N VAL A 136 3.54 2.25 -12.95
CA VAL A 136 4.21 1.01 -12.55
C VAL A 136 5.42 0.76 -13.44
N LYS A 137 6.45 0.13 -12.88
CA LYS A 137 7.66 -0.29 -13.59
C LYS A 137 7.85 -1.79 -13.39
N LYS A 138 8.07 -2.54 -14.47
CA LYS A 138 8.53 -3.93 -14.42
C LYS A 138 9.70 -4.15 -15.36
N THR A 139 10.73 -4.83 -14.89
CA THR A 139 11.85 -5.30 -15.70
C THR A 139 11.63 -6.76 -16.09
N VAL A 140 11.84 -7.08 -17.37
CA VAL A 140 11.72 -8.44 -17.92
C VAL A 140 13.01 -8.80 -18.66
N VAL A 141 13.49 -10.03 -18.47
CA VAL A 141 14.68 -10.55 -19.17
C VAL A 141 14.26 -11.21 -20.48
N SER A 142 15.00 -10.98 -21.56
CA SER A 142 14.63 -11.39 -22.93
C SER A 142 14.28 -12.87 -23.04
N ASN A 143 15.10 -13.78 -22.50
CA ASN A 143 14.85 -15.22 -22.53
C ASN A 143 13.64 -15.71 -21.71
N THR A 144 12.96 -14.83 -20.97
CA THR A 144 11.71 -15.16 -20.26
C THR A 144 10.47 -14.84 -21.10
N ILE A 145 10.61 -14.15 -22.23
CA ILE A 145 9.48 -13.77 -23.09
C ILE A 145 9.23 -14.89 -24.10
N LEU A 146 8.19 -15.68 -23.83
CA LEU A 146 7.89 -16.90 -24.56
C LEU A 146 6.81 -16.69 -25.64
N THR A 147 6.82 -17.53 -26.66
CA THR A 147 5.76 -17.61 -27.68
C THR A 147 4.63 -18.51 -27.25
N ALA A 148 4.96 -19.64 -26.61
CA ALA A 148 3.98 -20.68 -26.31
C ALA A 148 2.94 -20.24 -25.27
N SER A 149 3.28 -19.33 -24.36
CA SER A 149 2.37 -18.83 -23.33
C SER A 149 2.76 -17.41 -22.90
N PRO A 150 1.79 -16.52 -22.68
CA PRO A 150 2.05 -15.21 -22.08
C PRO A 150 2.66 -15.35 -20.68
N VAL A 151 3.51 -14.40 -20.31
CA VAL A 151 4.13 -14.32 -18.99
C VAL A 151 3.53 -13.14 -18.23
N ASP A 152 3.00 -13.41 -17.03
CA ASP A 152 2.45 -12.39 -16.16
C ASP A 152 3.55 -11.41 -15.71
N ILE A 153 3.29 -10.11 -15.88
CA ILE A 153 4.18 -9.03 -15.41
C ILE A 153 3.56 -8.22 -14.27
N SER A 154 2.32 -8.55 -13.89
CA SER A 154 1.60 -7.92 -12.80
C SER A 154 0.79 -8.94 -11.97
N GLY A 155 0.48 -8.54 -10.73
CA GLY A 155 -0.61 -9.13 -9.96
C GLY A 155 -1.96 -8.79 -10.58
N VAL A 156 -3.03 -9.24 -9.91
CA VAL A 156 -4.40 -8.92 -10.31
C VAL A 156 -4.73 -7.47 -9.96
N ALA A 157 -5.38 -6.75 -10.86
CA ALA A 157 -5.90 -5.42 -10.60
C ALA A 157 -7.02 -5.47 -9.55
N THR A 158 -6.99 -4.55 -8.60
CA THR A 158 -8.12 -4.28 -7.69
C THR A 158 -8.89 -3.10 -8.27
N GLY A 159 -10.07 -3.32 -8.85
CA GLY A 159 -10.82 -2.29 -9.59
C GLY A 159 -10.36 -2.11 -11.04
N GLU A 160 -11.07 -1.26 -11.78
CA GLU A 160 -10.77 -0.98 -13.20
C GLU A 160 -9.72 0.12 -13.37
N LEU A 161 -8.78 -0.09 -14.30
CA LEU A 161 -7.65 0.81 -14.57
C LEU A 161 -7.55 1.12 -16.06
N ASN A 162 -7.45 2.38 -16.45
CA ASN A 162 -7.25 2.78 -17.83
C ASN A 162 -5.74 2.95 -18.12
N VAL A 163 -5.22 2.22 -19.11
CA VAL A 163 -3.85 2.37 -19.63
C VAL A 163 -3.78 3.65 -20.45
N GLU A 164 -3.01 4.63 -19.97
CA GLU A 164 -2.85 5.91 -20.66
C GLU A 164 -1.62 5.97 -21.55
N ALA A 165 -0.53 5.36 -21.11
CA ALA A 165 0.76 5.39 -21.78
C ALA A 165 1.59 4.15 -21.42
N VAL A 166 2.47 3.78 -22.35
CA VAL A 166 3.50 2.77 -22.19
C VAL A 166 4.82 3.37 -22.65
N THR A 167 5.88 3.15 -21.88
CA THR A 167 7.26 3.44 -22.29
C THR A 167 8.10 2.18 -22.10
N LEU A 168 8.86 1.82 -23.13
CA LEU A 168 9.80 0.72 -23.12
C LEU A 168 11.22 1.26 -23.11
N LYS A 169 12.09 0.71 -22.27
CA LYS A 169 13.52 1.02 -22.26
C LYS A 169 14.34 -0.25 -22.20
N THR A 170 15.24 -0.45 -23.15
CA THR A 170 16.14 -1.60 -23.15
C THR A 170 17.51 -1.25 -22.57
N ASP A 171 18.16 -2.25 -21.98
CA ASP A 171 19.51 -2.15 -21.46
C ASP A 171 20.57 -2.10 -22.59
N ALA A 172 21.84 -2.17 -22.22
CA ALA A 172 22.95 -2.16 -23.19
C ALA A 172 22.99 -3.41 -24.09
N THR A 173 22.23 -4.45 -23.78
CA THR A 173 22.14 -5.68 -24.57
C THR A 173 20.98 -5.62 -25.55
N GLY A 174 19.81 -5.13 -25.12
CA GLY A 174 18.58 -5.14 -25.90
C GLY A 174 17.85 -6.48 -25.86
N LEU A 175 16.64 -6.52 -26.41
CA LEU A 175 15.94 -7.77 -26.65
C LEU A 175 16.51 -8.46 -27.90
N ALA A 176 16.54 -9.79 -27.88
CA ALA A 176 16.96 -10.59 -29.03
C ALA A 176 16.02 -11.78 -29.21
N GLY A 177 16.05 -12.42 -30.39
CA GLY A 177 15.11 -13.48 -30.74
C GLY A 177 13.66 -12.98 -30.87
N GLY A 178 12.74 -13.89 -31.12
CA GLY A 178 11.34 -13.54 -31.39
C GLY A 178 11.12 -12.67 -32.62
N THR A 179 9.85 -12.30 -32.85
CA THR A 179 9.45 -11.42 -33.95
C THR A 179 8.85 -10.13 -33.42
N ASN A 180 7.74 -10.20 -32.67
CA ASN A 180 7.15 -9.05 -32.01
C ASN A 180 7.08 -9.26 -30.49
N PHE A 181 7.36 -8.19 -29.74
CA PHE A 181 7.12 -8.05 -28.32
C PHE A 181 5.72 -7.48 -28.10
N GLN A 182 4.85 -8.22 -27.41
CA GLN A 182 3.48 -7.80 -27.12
C GLN A 182 3.26 -7.54 -25.63
N LEU A 183 2.59 -6.43 -25.32
CA LEU A 183 1.93 -6.21 -24.03
C LEU A 183 0.46 -6.58 -24.14
N LYS A 184 0.03 -7.42 -23.21
CA LYS A 184 -1.30 -8.03 -23.22
C LYS A 184 -2.01 -7.83 -21.88
N SER A 185 -3.33 -7.88 -21.93
CA SER A 185 -4.19 -8.12 -20.78
C SER A 185 -4.88 -9.48 -20.91
N ASP A 186 -5.21 -10.11 -19.79
CA ASP A 186 -6.05 -11.32 -19.75
C ASP A 186 -7.55 -10.97 -19.54
N ASN A 187 -7.93 -9.74 -19.92
CA ASN A 187 -9.31 -9.27 -19.91
C ASN A 187 -10.25 -10.28 -20.57
N ALA A 188 -11.47 -10.38 -20.04
CA ALA A 188 -12.50 -11.23 -20.64
C ALA A 188 -13.05 -10.63 -21.94
N ARG A 189 -12.93 -9.31 -22.12
CA ARG A 189 -13.48 -8.56 -23.26
C ARG A 189 -12.42 -7.67 -23.91
N GLY A 190 -12.64 -7.39 -25.19
CA GLY A 190 -11.78 -6.50 -25.98
C GLY A 190 -10.58 -7.22 -26.61
N ASN A 191 -9.71 -6.44 -27.24
CA ASN A 191 -8.47 -6.95 -27.79
C ASN A 191 -7.44 -7.12 -26.65
N PRO A 192 -6.92 -8.34 -26.42
CA PRO A 192 -5.97 -8.57 -25.34
C PRO A 192 -4.65 -7.82 -25.57
N ILE A 193 -4.21 -7.60 -26.82
CA ILE A 193 -2.92 -6.96 -27.15
C ILE A 193 -3.14 -5.46 -27.27
N PHE A 194 -2.63 -4.67 -26.33
CA PHE A 194 -2.79 -3.20 -26.33
C PHE A 194 -1.52 -2.43 -26.73
N ALA A 195 -0.37 -3.11 -26.75
CA ALA A 195 0.85 -2.56 -27.33
C ALA A 195 1.69 -3.68 -27.98
N GLU A 196 2.30 -3.40 -29.12
CA GLU A 196 3.14 -4.33 -29.87
C GLU A 196 4.26 -3.58 -30.59
N GLU A 197 5.46 -4.13 -30.51
CA GLU A 197 6.65 -3.62 -31.20
C GLU A 197 7.48 -4.78 -31.77
N THR A 198 8.15 -4.57 -32.90
CA THR A 198 9.06 -5.56 -33.49
C THR A 198 10.30 -5.69 -32.61
N VAL A 199 10.72 -6.90 -32.25
CA VAL A 199 11.89 -7.11 -31.37
C VAL A 199 13.16 -6.50 -31.97
N ALA A 200 13.29 -6.50 -33.31
CA ALA A 200 14.40 -5.86 -34.01
C ALA A 200 14.54 -4.35 -33.72
N ASN A 201 13.45 -3.67 -33.34
CA ASN A 201 13.46 -2.25 -32.95
C ASN A 201 13.81 -2.06 -31.47
N LEU A 202 13.82 -3.12 -30.66
CA LEU A 202 14.12 -3.12 -29.23
C LEU A 202 15.57 -3.58 -28.98
N GLY A 203 16.51 -3.08 -29.77
CA GLY A 203 17.95 -3.32 -29.63
C GLY A 203 18.57 -2.62 -28.40
N ALA A 204 19.89 -2.51 -28.34
CA ALA A 204 20.60 -1.91 -27.20
C ALA A 204 20.27 -0.41 -26.99
N ASN A 205 20.05 -0.01 -25.74
CA ASN A 205 19.81 1.36 -25.28
C ASN A 205 18.67 2.10 -25.99
N VAL A 206 17.63 1.37 -26.40
CA VAL A 206 16.47 1.94 -27.07
C VAL A 206 15.47 2.43 -26.03
N THR A 207 14.83 3.56 -26.31
CA THR A 207 13.63 4.03 -25.60
C THR A 207 12.52 4.28 -26.61
N LEU A 208 11.35 3.68 -26.38
CA LEU A 208 10.16 3.88 -27.19
C LEU A 208 8.97 4.24 -26.31
N ASP A 209 8.19 5.20 -26.77
CA ASP A 209 6.90 5.54 -26.17
C ASP A 209 5.78 4.96 -27.04
N MET A 210 4.64 4.67 -26.44
CA MET A 210 3.47 4.05 -27.09
C MET A 210 3.07 4.76 -28.40
N GLU A 211 3.28 6.07 -28.52
CA GLU A 211 2.98 6.86 -29.72
C GLU A 211 3.92 6.57 -30.90
N THR A 212 5.08 5.97 -30.63
CA THR A 212 6.14 5.68 -31.60
C THR A 212 6.23 4.21 -32.01
N PHE A 213 5.35 3.36 -31.47
CA PHE A 213 5.38 1.93 -31.74
C PHE A 213 5.04 1.65 -33.21
N SER A 214 5.76 0.71 -33.82
CA SER A 214 5.65 0.45 -35.25
C SER A 214 4.48 -0.46 -35.64
N ALA A 215 3.93 -1.24 -34.70
CA ALA A 215 2.89 -2.24 -34.99
C ALA A 215 1.51 -1.85 -34.44
N ALA A 216 1.30 -1.95 -33.11
CA ALA A 216 0.02 -1.64 -32.49
C ALA A 216 0.21 -0.91 -31.16
N ALA A 217 -0.60 0.12 -30.93
CA ALA A 217 -0.59 0.88 -29.69
C ALA A 217 -1.95 1.59 -29.51
N PHE A 218 -2.69 1.20 -28.47
CA PHE A 218 -3.94 1.87 -28.12
C PHE A 218 -4.22 1.79 -26.63
N LYS A 219 -5.00 2.76 -26.13
CA LYS A 219 -5.43 2.80 -24.74
C LYS A 219 -6.47 1.72 -24.48
N THR A 220 -6.40 1.06 -23.33
CA THR A 220 -7.33 0.00 -22.93
C THR A 220 -7.66 0.10 -21.44
N VAL A 221 -8.74 -0.54 -21.00
CA VAL A 221 -9.07 -0.68 -19.58
C VAL A 221 -8.71 -2.09 -19.11
N ILE A 222 -7.93 -2.20 -18.06
CA ILE A 222 -7.70 -3.45 -17.33
C ILE A 222 -8.89 -3.68 -16.40
N GLU A 223 -9.58 -4.80 -16.57
CA GLU A 223 -10.75 -5.13 -15.77
C GLU A 223 -10.32 -5.54 -14.34
N ASN A 224 -11.24 -5.42 -13.37
CA ASN A 224 -10.99 -5.91 -12.02
C ASN A 224 -10.68 -7.42 -12.02
N GLY A 225 -9.65 -7.81 -11.26
CA GLY A 225 -9.19 -9.20 -11.16
C GLY A 225 -8.30 -9.67 -12.32
N LYS A 226 -7.95 -8.78 -13.26
CA LYS A 226 -7.14 -9.08 -14.45
C LYS A 226 -5.69 -8.63 -14.31
N LYS A 227 -4.84 -9.15 -15.17
CA LYS A 227 -3.39 -8.99 -15.15
C LYS A 227 -2.86 -8.44 -16.48
N LEU A 228 -1.64 -7.95 -16.41
CA LEU A 228 -0.81 -7.60 -17.55
C LEU A 228 0.16 -8.74 -17.85
N GLN A 229 0.42 -8.96 -19.14
CA GLN A 229 1.28 -10.03 -19.61
C GLN A 229 2.19 -9.55 -20.73
N VAL A 230 3.32 -10.25 -20.93
CA VAL A 230 4.19 -10.12 -22.09
C VAL A 230 4.19 -11.41 -22.90
N GLN A 231 4.34 -11.31 -24.22
CA GLN A 231 4.46 -12.49 -25.08
C GLN A 231 5.26 -12.16 -26.36
N SER A 232 5.96 -13.15 -26.91
CA SER A 232 6.47 -13.09 -28.28
C SER A 232 5.44 -13.69 -29.27
N THR A 233 5.36 -13.16 -30.49
CA THR A 233 4.42 -13.68 -31.50
C THR A 233 4.92 -14.91 -32.25
N VAL A 234 6.21 -14.92 -32.63
CA VAL A 234 6.83 -15.98 -33.42
C VAL A 234 8.25 -16.21 -32.92
N GLY A 235 8.47 -17.34 -32.27
CA GLY A 235 9.75 -17.73 -31.67
C GLY A 235 9.98 -17.07 -30.32
N ASP A 236 10.53 -17.81 -29.36
CA ASP A 236 10.87 -17.23 -28.06
C ASP A 236 11.93 -16.15 -28.23
N CYS A 237 11.85 -15.12 -27.40
CA CYS A 237 12.96 -14.21 -27.24
C CYS A 237 14.14 -14.96 -26.59
N THR A 238 15.36 -14.50 -26.84
CA THR A 238 16.61 -15.17 -26.46
C THR A 238 17.62 -14.15 -25.92
N GLY A 239 18.67 -14.64 -25.25
CA GLY A 239 19.69 -13.77 -24.68
C GLY A 239 19.31 -13.21 -23.30
N THR A 240 20.22 -12.41 -22.75
CA THR A 240 20.15 -11.93 -21.35
C THR A 240 19.81 -10.46 -21.23
N GLY A 241 19.50 -9.77 -22.34
CA GLY A 241 19.15 -8.37 -22.27
C GLY A 241 17.82 -8.15 -21.57
N GLU A 242 17.64 -6.93 -21.09
CA GLU A 242 16.52 -6.56 -20.23
C GLU A 242 15.71 -5.43 -20.87
N ILE A 243 14.42 -5.43 -20.56
CA ILE A 243 13.49 -4.37 -20.92
C ILE A 243 12.75 -3.89 -19.67
N ASP A 244 12.86 -2.60 -19.41
CA ASP A 244 12.03 -1.88 -18.45
C ASP A 244 10.75 -1.42 -19.13
N ILE A 245 9.62 -1.84 -18.57
CA ILE A 245 8.26 -1.53 -19.03
C ILE A 245 7.64 -0.58 -18.01
N TYR A 246 7.38 0.65 -18.43
CA TYR A 246 6.68 1.66 -17.64
C TYR A 246 5.27 1.82 -18.17
N ILE A 247 4.27 1.67 -17.30
CA ILE A 247 2.86 1.81 -17.69
C ILE A 247 2.20 2.84 -16.80
N LYS A 248 1.60 3.85 -17.43
CA LYS A 248 0.81 4.88 -16.76
C LYS A 248 -0.65 4.45 -16.74
N PHE A 249 -1.24 4.46 -15.55
CA PHE A 249 -2.66 4.21 -15.34
C PHE A 249 -3.39 5.46 -14.87
N SER A 250 -4.65 5.59 -15.28
CA SER A 250 -5.66 6.35 -14.53
C SER A 250 -6.68 5.42 -13.90
N ARG A 251 -7.12 5.76 -12.70
CA ARG A 251 -8.14 5.00 -11.97
C ARG A 251 -9.52 5.22 -12.57
N VAL A 252 -10.19 4.15 -12.98
CA VAL A 252 -11.61 4.18 -13.37
C VAL A 252 -12.49 3.91 -12.15
N THR A 253 -12.04 3.03 -11.25
CA THR A 253 -12.65 2.81 -9.93
C THR A 253 -11.83 3.49 -8.83
N ALA A 254 -12.48 4.11 -7.84
CA ALA A 254 -11.79 4.72 -6.69
C ALA A 254 -10.96 3.67 -5.93
N GLY A 255 -9.73 4.01 -5.56
CA GLY A 255 -8.78 3.10 -4.91
C GLY A 255 -8.24 2.00 -5.81
N ALA A 256 -8.47 2.05 -7.13
CA ALA A 256 -7.99 0.99 -8.00
C ALA A 256 -6.45 0.87 -7.99
N THR A 257 -5.91 -0.34 -7.97
CA THR A 257 -4.46 -0.58 -7.94
C THR A 257 -4.08 -1.79 -8.75
N ILE A 258 -2.81 -1.88 -9.13
CA ILE A 258 -2.22 -3.10 -9.67
C ILE A 258 -0.77 -3.16 -9.21
N SER A 259 -0.33 -4.30 -8.69
CA SER A 259 1.06 -4.53 -8.30
C SER A 259 1.84 -5.16 -9.44
N VAL A 260 3.14 -4.89 -9.51
CA VAL A 260 4.06 -5.63 -10.38
C VAL A 260 4.54 -6.89 -9.66
N LEU A 261 4.76 -7.97 -10.41
CA LEU A 261 5.37 -9.21 -9.89
C LEU A 261 6.89 -9.10 -9.83
#